data_AF-A0A956CI57-F1
#
_entry.id   AF-A0A956CI57-F1
#
_cell.length_a   1.000
_cell.length_b   1.000
_cell.length_c   1.000
_cell.angle_alpha   90.00
_cell.angle_beta   90.00
_cell.angle_gamma   90.00
#
_symmetry.space_group_name_H-M   'P 1'
#
loop_
_entity.id
_entity.type
_entity.pdbx_description
1 polymer ?
#
loop_
_entity_poly.entity_id
_entity_poly.type
_entity_poly.pdbx_seq_one_letter_code
_entity_poly.pdbx_strand_id
1 'polypeptide(L)'
;MGTRSWILIFAVLASACGGSDDDGGGTGGGNSAALSSACYAMCDQQEKGDNCIADYTKICKGGCDSVTPSFASKCPDVAKAYYDCNAGIDYQCTLALPSAKDPTACKAENDAMSACTK
;
A
#
# COMPACT_ATOMS: atom_id res chain seq x y z
N MET A 1 7.26 4.94 33.24
CA MET A 1 8.33 4.46 32.33
C MET A 1 7.74 3.33 31.51
N GLY A 2 7.55 3.37 30.19
CA GLY A 2 7.94 4.36 29.20
C GLY A 2 6.94 4.40 28.04
N THR A 3 6.77 5.59 27.49
CA THR A 3 6.10 5.89 26.24
C THR A 3 6.86 5.23 25.09
N ARG A 4 6.31 4.17 24.50
CA ARG A 4 6.85 3.58 23.27
C ARG A 4 6.32 4.39 22.08
N SER A 5 7.16 5.32 21.62
CA SER A 5 7.05 5.98 20.32
C SER A 5 6.96 4.95 19.20
N TRP A 6 5.80 4.85 18.55
CA TRP A 6 5.62 4.19 17.25
C TRP A 6 5.48 5.27 16.18
N ILE A 7 6.51 6.11 16.08
CA ILE A 7 6.78 6.91 14.89
C ILE A 7 7.68 6.01 14.02
N LEU A 8 7.47 6.02 12.69
CA LEU A 8 8.28 5.37 11.64
C LEU A 8 7.73 4.04 11.06
N ILE A 9 6.63 4.10 10.28
CA ILE A 9 6.33 3.08 9.25
C ILE A 9 5.89 3.79 7.96
N PHE A 10 6.70 4.74 7.48
CA PHE A 10 6.57 5.29 6.13
C PHE A 10 7.87 5.16 5.32
N ALA A 11 8.88 4.43 5.83
CA ALA A 11 10.24 4.47 5.30
C ALA A 11 10.74 3.18 4.64
N VAL A 12 9.95 2.11 4.52
CA VAL A 12 10.47 0.80 4.06
C VAL A 12 10.19 0.49 2.59
N LEU A 13 9.50 1.37 1.84
CA LEU A 13 9.21 1.10 0.42
C LEU A 13 10.27 1.59 -0.58
N ALA A 14 11.44 2.06 -0.12
CA ALA A 14 12.44 2.66 -1.00
C ALA A 14 13.66 1.78 -1.34
N SER A 15 13.84 0.59 -0.75
CA SER A 15 15.15 -0.11 -0.81
C SER A 15 15.12 -1.60 -1.17
N ALA A 16 14.08 -2.11 -1.82
CA ALA A 16 14.05 -3.50 -2.31
C ALA A 16 13.76 -3.64 -3.82
N CYS A 17 14.04 -2.61 -4.62
CA CYS A 17 14.03 -2.70 -6.08
C CYS A 17 15.47 -2.62 -6.62
N GLY A 18 16.26 -3.65 -6.35
CA GLY A 18 17.61 -3.78 -6.89
C GLY A 18 17.97 -5.25 -6.99
N GLY A 19 17.85 -5.82 -8.19
CA GLY A 19 18.37 -7.16 -8.47
C GLY A 19 17.56 -7.97 -9.47
N SER A 20 18.03 -7.90 -10.72
CA SER A 20 18.17 -9.02 -11.67
C SER A 20 16.97 -9.52 -12.47
N ASP A 21 17.10 -9.30 -13.78
CA ASP A 21 16.76 -10.12 -14.95
C ASP A 21 16.24 -11.54 -14.69
N ASP A 22 15.11 -11.89 -15.31
CA ASP A 22 14.96 -13.13 -16.12
C ASP A 22 13.66 -13.11 -16.95
N ASP A 23 13.77 -13.71 -18.14
CA ASP A 23 12.84 -13.80 -19.26
C ASP A 23 11.41 -14.28 -18.97
N GLY A 24 10.44 -13.81 -19.77
CA GLY A 24 9.20 -14.55 -20.01
C GLY A 24 7.96 -13.69 -20.19
N GLY A 25 7.61 -13.41 -21.44
CA GLY A 25 6.35 -12.76 -21.79
C GLY A 25 5.11 -13.58 -21.37
N GLY A 26 4.04 -12.87 -21.00
CA GLY A 26 2.72 -13.47 -20.83
C GLY A 26 1.76 -12.64 -19.97
N THR A 27 0.81 -11.98 -20.63
CA THR A 27 -0.52 -11.62 -20.05
C THR A 27 -0.52 -10.71 -18.80
N GLY A 28 0.12 -9.54 -18.89
CA GLY A 28 0.23 -8.58 -17.75
C GLY A 28 -0.98 -7.66 -17.50
N GLY A 29 -2.11 -7.82 -18.21
CA GLY A 29 -3.18 -6.81 -18.21
C GLY A 29 -4.24 -6.92 -17.11
N GLY A 30 -4.62 -8.14 -16.71
CA GLY A 30 -5.79 -8.35 -15.84
C GLY A 30 -5.51 -8.06 -14.37
N ASN A 31 -4.45 -8.67 -13.83
CA ASN A 31 -4.15 -8.59 -12.40
C ASN A 31 -3.60 -7.22 -12.01
N SER A 32 -2.77 -6.60 -12.87
CA SER A 32 -2.24 -5.27 -12.65
C SER A 32 -3.36 -4.23 -12.56
N ALA A 33 -4.30 -4.22 -13.50
CA ALA A 33 -5.43 -3.29 -13.48
C ALA A 33 -6.33 -3.49 -12.25
N ALA A 34 -6.58 -4.75 -11.84
CA ALA A 34 -7.35 -5.06 -10.64
C ALA A 34 -6.64 -4.58 -9.35
N LEU A 35 -5.32 -4.74 -9.29
CA LEU A 35 -4.48 -4.26 -8.18
C LEU A 35 -4.41 -2.73 -8.13
N SER A 36 -4.21 -2.07 -9.28
CA SER A 36 -4.25 -0.61 -9.38
C SER A 36 -5.60 -0.09 -8.89
N SER A 37 -6.71 -0.71 -9.31
CA SER A 37 -8.05 -0.34 -8.83
C SER A 37 -8.23 -0.52 -7.32
N ALA A 38 -7.73 -1.62 -6.74
CA ALA A 38 -7.82 -1.85 -5.29
C ALA A 38 -6.95 -0.84 -4.50
N CYS A 39 -5.74 -0.58 -4.99
CA CYS A 39 -4.82 0.39 -4.41
C CYS A 39 -5.40 1.82 -4.48
N TYR A 40 -6.04 2.19 -5.59
CA TYR A 40 -6.73 3.46 -5.72
C TYR A 40 -7.88 3.62 -4.73
N ALA A 41 -8.68 2.56 -4.51
CA ALA A 41 -9.76 2.59 -3.53
C ALA A 41 -9.24 2.85 -2.10
N MET A 42 -8.07 2.29 -1.76
CA MET A 42 -7.37 2.64 -0.52
C MET A 42 -6.99 4.13 -0.49
N CYS A 43 -6.42 4.67 -1.57
CA CYS A 43 -6.07 6.10 -1.64
C CYS A 43 -7.29 7.00 -1.45
N ASP A 44 -8.41 6.66 -2.09
CA ASP A 44 -9.67 7.39 -1.95
C ASP A 44 -10.21 7.32 -0.52
N GLN A 45 -9.93 6.25 0.23
CA GLN A 45 -10.24 6.24 1.67
C GLN A 45 -9.30 7.10 2.51
N GLN A 46 -8.01 7.08 2.19
CA GLN A 46 -7.02 7.84 2.93
C GLN A 46 -7.26 9.35 2.86
N GLU A 47 -7.79 9.85 1.74
CA GLU A 47 -8.21 11.25 1.59
C GLU A 47 -9.41 11.63 2.45
N LYS A 48 -10.27 10.68 2.82
CA LYS A 48 -11.38 10.96 3.74
C LYS A 48 -10.89 11.18 5.17
N GLY A 49 -9.61 10.97 5.45
CA GLY A 49 -9.00 11.36 6.71
C GLY A 49 -9.02 12.88 6.88
N ASP A 50 -9.46 13.36 8.05
CA ASP A 50 -9.44 14.78 8.38
C ASP A 50 -8.01 15.35 8.43
N ASN A 51 -7.82 16.53 7.83
CA ASN A 51 -6.56 17.31 7.84
C ASN A 51 -5.38 16.66 7.09
N CYS A 52 -5.64 15.88 6.05
CA CYS A 52 -4.59 15.39 5.17
C CYS A 52 -4.05 16.48 4.25
N ILE A 53 -2.81 16.29 3.76
CA ILE A 53 -2.24 17.15 2.73
C ILE A 53 -3.16 17.18 1.50
N ALA A 54 -3.37 18.38 0.95
CA ALA A 54 -4.09 18.52 -0.30
C ALA A 54 -3.43 17.67 -1.40
N ASP A 55 -4.25 17.13 -2.30
CA ASP A 55 -3.82 16.27 -3.40
C ASP A 55 -3.13 14.95 -2.98
N TYR A 56 -3.27 14.51 -1.72
CA TYR A 56 -2.73 13.23 -1.27
C TYR A 56 -3.18 12.06 -2.17
N THR A 57 -4.45 12.04 -2.59
CA THR A 57 -4.97 11.00 -3.49
C THR A 57 -4.20 10.93 -4.80
N LYS A 58 -3.79 12.05 -5.38
CA LYS A 58 -3.01 12.05 -6.64
C LYS A 58 -1.63 11.44 -6.41
N ILE A 59 -0.98 11.79 -5.30
CA ILE A 59 0.33 11.25 -4.93
C ILE A 59 0.22 9.74 -4.67
N CYS A 60 -0.79 9.32 -3.91
CA CYS A 60 -1.05 7.93 -3.59
C CYS A 60 -1.37 7.10 -4.85
N LYS A 61 -2.24 7.59 -5.73
CA LYS A 61 -2.57 6.91 -7.01
C LYS A 61 -1.34 6.80 -7.91
N GLY A 62 -0.52 7.84 -8.03
CA GLY A 62 0.75 7.76 -8.78
C GLY A 62 1.74 6.75 -8.18
N GLY A 63 1.73 6.59 -6.85
CA GLY A 63 2.45 5.52 -6.16
C GLY A 63 1.92 4.14 -6.52
N CYS A 64 0.59 3.95 -6.50
CA CYS A 64 -0.06 2.71 -6.91
C CYS A 64 0.31 2.31 -8.34
N ASP A 65 0.31 3.24 -9.30
CA ASP A 65 0.73 2.98 -10.68
C ASP A 65 2.17 2.47 -10.79
N SER A 66 3.04 2.96 -9.91
CA SER A 66 4.46 2.59 -9.90
C SER A 66 4.70 1.22 -9.25
N VAL A 67 3.93 0.84 -8.22
CA VAL A 67 4.21 -0.36 -7.41
C VAL A 67 3.33 -1.56 -7.76
N THR A 68 2.08 -1.34 -8.19
CA THR A 68 1.13 -2.44 -8.45
C THR A 68 1.57 -3.40 -9.57
N PRO A 69 2.27 -3.00 -10.65
CA PRO A 69 2.78 -3.94 -11.64
C PRO A 69 3.77 -4.95 -11.05
N SER A 70 4.62 -4.52 -10.10
CA SER A 70 5.59 -5.39 -9.42
C SER A 70 4.91 -6.40 -8.50
N PHE A 71 3.81 -6.02 -7.85
CA PHE A 71 3.03 -6.93 -7.02
C PHE A 71 2.14 -7.86 -7.83
N ALA A 72 1.65 -7.41 -8.99
CA ALA A 72 0.80 -8.20 -9.88
C ALA A 72 1.51 -9.45 -10.42
N SER A 73 2.84 -9.39 -10.59
CA SER A 73 3.66 -10.52 -11.03
C SER A 73 4.13 -11.43 -9.90
N LYS A 74 4.34 -10.89 -8.68
CA LYS A 74 4.90 -11.66 -7.56
C LYS A 74 3.86 -12.24 -6.60
N CYS A 75 2.89 -11.43 -6.16
CA CYS A 75 1.89 -11.85 -5.18
C CYS A 75 0.58 -11.07 -5.32
N PRO A 76 -0.12 -11.26 -6.45
CA PRO A 76 -1.30 -10.47 -6.77
C PRO A 76 -2.41 -10.60 -5.72
N ASP A 77 -2.66 -11.80 -5.20
CA ASP A 77 -3.71 -12.03 -4.20
C ASP A 77 -3.40 -11.39 -2.84
N VAL A 78 -2.14 -11.46 -2.40
CA VAL A 78 -1.70 -10.89 -1.12
C VAL A 78 -1.75 -9.37 -1.17
N ALA A 79 -1.24 -8.76 -2.24
CA ALA A 79 -1.28 -7.32 -2.41
C ALA A 79 -2.73 -6.83 -2.55
N LYS A 80 -3.60 -7.57 -3.24
CA LYS A 80 -5.02 -7.24 -3.35
C LYS A 80 -5.71 -7.29 -2.00
N ALA A 81 -5.51 -8.35 -1.20
CA ALA A 81 -6.09 -8.46 0.14
C ALA A 81 -5.65 -7.32 1.06
N TYR A 82 -4.37 -6.93 0.97
CA TYR A 82 -3.84 -5.77 1.70
C TYR A 82 -4.54 -4.47 1.30
N TYR A 83 -4.67 -4.17 0.01
CA TYR A 83 -5.34 -2.95 -0.45
C TYR A 83 -6.84 -2.95 -0.13
N ASP A 84 -7.53 -4.08 -0.30
CA ASP A 84 -8.95 -4.20 0.02
C ASP A 84 -9.20 -4.01 1.52
N CYS A 85 -8.37 -4.58 2.39
CA CYS A 85 -8.47 -4.36 3.83
C CYS A 85 -8.28 -2.88 4.17
N ASN A 86 -7.24 -2.26 3.62
CA ASN A 86 -6.96 -0.84 3.85
C ASN A 86 -8.05 0.09 3.27
N ALA A 87 -8.74 -0.30 2.20
CA ALA A 87 -9.91 0.43 1.70
C ALA A 87 -11.16 0.29 2.61
N GLY A 88 -11.13 -0.62 3.58
CA GLY A 88 -12.20 -0.85 4.56
C GLY A 88 -12.01 -0.15 5.91
N ILE A 89 -10.86 0.48 6.16
CA ILE A 89 -10.55 1.07 7.47
C ILE A 89 -10.68 2.59 7.48
N ASP A 90 -10.87 3.13 8.68
CA ASP A 90 -10.82 4.56 8.94
C ASP A 90 -9.39 5.10 8.99
N TYR A 91 -9.18 6.26 8.36
CA TYR A 91 -7.93 7.01 8.45
C TYR A 91 -8.11 8.33 9.19
N GLN A 92 -7.00 8.77 9.78
CA GLN A 92 -6.80 10.11 10.32
C GLN A 92 -5.46 10.64 9.82
N CYS A 93 -5.29 11.95 9.75
CA CYS A 93 -4.03 12.50 9.23
C CYS A 93 -3.13 12.93 10.38
N THR A 94 -1.94 12.33 10.45
CA THR A 94 -0.90 12.65 11.43
C THR A 94 0.24 13.32 10.68
N LEU A 95 0.58 14.56 11.03
CA LEU A 95 1.56 15.38 10.29
C LEU A 95 1.20 15.51 8.79
N ALA A 96 -0.09 15.71 8.48
CA ALA A 96 -0.66 15.79 7.13
C ALA A 96 -0.56 14.50 6.28
N LEU A 97 -0.11 13.38 6.85
CA LEU A 97 -0.07 12.07 6.20
C LEU A 97 -1.17 11.16 6.76
N PRO A 98 -1.88 10.39 5.92
CA PRO A 98 -2.89 9.46 6.39
C PRO A 98 -2.25 8.34 7.20
N SER A 99 -2.90 8.03 8.30
CA SER A 99 -2.56 6.97 9.22
C SER A 99 -3.84 6.27 9.63
N ALA A 100 -3.84 4.94 9.65
CA ALA A 100 -4.98 4.16 10.09
C ALA A 100 -5.35 4.56 11.54
N LYS A 101 -6.64 4.80 11.82
CA LYS A 101 -7.12 5.00 13.20
C LYS A 101 -6.88 3.75 14.04
N ASP A 102 -7.03 2.58 13.43
CA ASP A 102 -6.64 1.29 14.00
C ASP A 102 -5.50 0.66 13.17
N PRO A 103 -4.24 0.77 13.61
CA PRO A 103 -3.10 0.19 12.89
C PRO A 103 -3.07 -1.34 12.94
N THR A 104 -3.94 -1.99 13.71
CA THR A 104 -4.00 -3.46 13.82
C THR A 104 -5.05 -4.10 12.92
N ALA A 105 -5.96 -3.31 12.36
CA ALA A 105 -7.10 -3.78 11.56
C ALA A 105 -6.69 -4.63 10.34
N CYS A 106 -5.55 -4.30 9.70
CA CYS A 106 -5.02 -5.02 8.54
C CYS A 106 -3.65 -5.68 8.83
N LYS A 107 -3.39 -6.03 10.10
CA LYS A 107 -2.07 -6.55 10.50
C LYS A 107 -1.73 -7.85 9.78
N ALA A 108 -2.69 -8.77 9.63
CA ALA A 108 -2.46 -10.06 9.00
C ALA A 108 -2.09 -9.92 7.52
N GLU A 109 -2.78 -9.04 6.81
CA GLU A 109 -2.53 -8.73 5.41
C GLU A 109 -1.19 -8.01 5.24
N ASN A 110 -0.84 -7.11 6.15
CA ASN A 110 0.46 -6.45 6.15
C ASN A 110 1.63 -7.43 6.42
N ASP A 111 1.44 -8.37 7.35
CA ASP A 111 2.42 -9.44 7.61
C ASP A 111 2.58 -10.34 6.38
N ALA A 112 1.49 -10.68 5.70
CA ALA A 112 1.52 -11.45 4.45
C ALA A 112 2.20 -10.68 3.31
N MET A 113 1.92 -9.38 3.17
CA MET A 113 2.56 -8.52 2.16
C MET A 113 4.07 -8.42 2.42
N SER A 114 4.47 -8.24 3.68
CA SER A 114 5.88 -8.23 4.10
C SER A 114 6.59 -9.55 3.79
N ALA A 115 5.90 -10.69 3.92
CA ALA A 115 6.42 -12.00 3.57
C ALA A 115 6.56 -12.19 2.05
N CYS A 116 5.68 -11.58 1.24
CA CYS A 116 5.80 -11.57 -0.20
C CYS A 116 7.03 -10.77 -0.70
N THR A 117 7.36 -9.67 -0.03
CA THR A 117 8.46 -8.79 -0.44
C THR A 117 9.85 -9.24 0.03
N LYS A 118 9.94 -10.33 0.79
CA LYS A 118 11.20 -10.93 1.27
C LYS A 118 11.75 -11.94 0.27
#